data_AF-A0A0F9ISL9-F1
#
_entry.id   AF-A0A0F9ISL9-F1
#
_cell.length_a   1.000
_cell.length_b   1.000
_cell.length_c   1.000
_cell.angle_alpha   90.00
_cell.angle_beta   90.00
_cell.angle_gamma   90.00
#
_symmetry.space_group_name_H-M   'P 1'
#
loop_
_entity.id
_entity.type
_entity.pdbx_description
1 polymer ?
#
loop_
_entity_poly.entity_id
_entity_poly.type
_entity_poly.pdbx_seq_one_letter_code
_entity_poly.pdbx_strand_id
1 'polypeptide(L)' 'MSLVRGKNISKSYGDKLIIERSSFHLSGGEKIGLIGANGMGKTT' A
#
# COMPACT_ATOMS: atom_id res chain seq x y z
N MET A 1 -12.99 15.06 2.18
CA MET A 1 -11.79 15.39 2.98
C MET A 1 -10.91 14.15 3.02
N SER A 2 -9.64 14.26 2.61
CA SER A 2 -8.70 13.13 2.65
C SER A 2 -8.30 12.88 4.10
N LEU A 3 -8.43 11.63 4.56
CA LEU A 3 -8.09 11.20 5.91
C LEU A 3 -6.65 10.70 6.00
N VAL A 4 -6.20 9.97 4.98
CA VAL A 4 -4.85 9.37 4.94
C VAL A 4 -4.23 9.61 3.58
N ARG A 5 -2.94 9.93 3.57
CA ARG A 5 -2.17 10.13 2.34
C ARG A 5 -0.79 9.49 2.45
N GLY A 6 -0.45 8.66 1.47
CA GLY A 6 0.90 8.16 1.23
C GLY A 6 1.48 8.80 -0.03
N LYS A 7 2.72 9.28 0.02
CA LYS A 7 3.42 9.84 -1.14
C LYS A 7 4.76 9.14 -1.30
N ASN A 8 4.98 8.55 -2.47
CA ASN A 8 6.20 7.82 -2.84
C ASN A 8 6.65 6.81 -1.77
N ILE A 9 5.69 6.07 -1.20
CA ILE A 9 5.97 5.05 -0.19
C ILE A 9 6.58 3.83 -0.87
N SER A 10 7.67 3.33 -0.31
CA SER A 10 8.23 2.02 -0.62
C SER A 10 8.31 1.18 0.65
N LYS A 11 8.16 -0.13 0.50
CA LYS A 11 8.25 -1.09 1.61
C LYS A 11 8.95 -2.36 1.13
N SER A 12 9.90 -2.84 1.91
CA SER A 12 10.57 -4.13 1.72
C SER A 12 10.47 -5.00 2.96
N TYR A 13 10.59 -6.31 2.75
CA TYR A 13 10.83 -7.32 3.79
C TYR A 13 12.11 -8.07 3.42
N GLY A 14 13.19 -7.78 4.17
CA GLY A 14 14.54 -8.18 3.76
C GLY A 14 14.86 -7.63 2.36
N ASP A 15 15.29 -8.51 1.47
CA ASP A 15 15.65 -8.17 0.09
C ASP A 15 14.43 -8.08 -0.85
N LYS A 16 13.22 -8.42 -0.36
CA LYS A 16 12.02 -8.43 -1.19
C LYS A 16 11.31 -7.08 -1.15
N LEU A 17 11.27 -6.40 -2.29
CA LEU A 17 10.46 -5.19 -2.48
C LEU A 17 8.98 -5.56 -2.62
N ILE A 18 8.13 -4.96 -1.77
CA ILE A 18 6.69 -5.22 -1.68
C ILE A 18 5.89 -4.07 -2.29
N ILE A 19 6.31 -2.84 -1.98
CA ILE A 19 5.72 -1.62 -2.51
C ILE A 19 6.87 -0.79 -3.05
N GLU A 20 6.73 -0.31 -4.28
CA GLU A 20 7.71 0.57 -4.91
C GLU A 20 7.07 1.90 -5.28
N ARG A 21 7.52 2.97 -4.61
CA ARG A 21 7.21 4.39 -4.91
C ARG A 21 5.71 4.65 -5.14
N SER A 22 4.86 3.97 -4.39
CA SER A 22 3.41 4.09 -4.53
C SER A 22 2.90 5.35 -3.82
N SER A 23 1.92 6.01 -4.44
CA SER A 23 1.23 7.16 -3.86
C SER A 23 -0.27 6.90 -3.85
N PHE A 24 -0.91 7.12 -2.71
CA PHE A 24 -2.35 6.92 -2.55
C PHE A 24 -2.95 7.95 -1.59
N HIS A 25 -4.25 8.17 -1.71
CA HIS A 25 -5.03 8.90 -0.72
C HIS A 25 -6.29 8.11 -0.39
N LEU A 26 -6.70 8.15 0.87
CA LEU A 26 -7.98 7.61 1.32
C LEU A 26 -8.86 8.76 1.81
N SER A 27 -10.11 8.75 1.37
CA SER A 27 -11.18 9.62 1.84
C SER A 27 -12.11 8.86 2.77
N GLY A 28 -12.84 9.59 3.62
CA GLY A 28 -13.84 8.98 4.50
C GLY A 28 -14.93 8.26 3.70
N GLY A 29 -15.23 7.02 4.10
CA GLY A 29 -16.25 6.17 3.46
C GLY A 29 -15.73 5.29 2.32
N GLU A 30 -14.48 5.47 1.87
CA GLU A 30 -13.88 4.61 0.84
C GLU A 30 -13.39 3.29 1.43
N LYS A 31 -13.58 2.19 0.68
CA LYS A 31 -12.99 0.88 0.98
C LYS A 31 -11.83 0.64 0.03
N ILE A 32 -10.67 0.28 0.56
CA ILE A 32 -9.49 -0.10 -0.22
C ILE A 32 -9.09 -1.53 0.12
N GLY A 33 -8.74 -2.30 -0.91
CA GLY A 33 -8.19 -3.65 -0.77
C GLY A 33 -6.82 -3.74 -1.44
N LEU A 34 -5.90 -4.48 -0.82
CA LEU A 34 -4.64 -4.88 -1.46
C LEU A 34 -4.87 -6.16 -2.28
N ILE A 35 -4.55 -6.11 -3.57
CA ILE A 35 -4.62 -7.26 -4.50
C ILE A 35 -3.23 -7.62 -5.04
N GLY A 36 -3.03 -8.89 -5.38
CA GLY A 36 -1.74 -9.41 -5.86
C GLY A 36 -1.53 -10.89 -5.55
N ALA A 37 -0.45 -11.49 -6.05
CA ALA A 37 -0.13 -12.90 -5.83
C ALA A 37 0.12 -13.24 -4.34
N ASN A 38 -0.03 -14.51 -3.96
CA ASN A 38 0.28 -14.96 -2.60
C ASN A 38 1.76 -14.71 -2.27
N GLY A 39 2.04 -14.28 -1.04
CA GLY A 39 3.40 -13.91 -0.61
C GLY A 39 3.87 -12.51 -1.01
N MET A 40 3.01 -11.65 -1.59
CA MET A 40 3.35 -10.26 -1.96
C MET A 40 3.05 -9.23 -0.86
N GLY A 41 3.06 -9.61 0.43
CA GLY A 41 2.88 -8.66 1.53
C GLY A 41 1.48 -8.04 1.62
N LYS A 42 0.43 -8.75 1.18
CA LYS A 42 -0.96 -8.28 1.26
C LYS A 42 -1.55 -8.37 2.67
N THR A 43 -1.15 -9.40 3.43
CA THR A 43 -1.68 -9.71 4.77
C THR A 43 -0.72 -9.29 5.87
N THR A 44 0.53 -8.97 5.51
CA THR A 44 1.66 -8.71 6.42
C THR A 44 2.44 -7.54 5.87
#